data_AF-A0A7J4PD03-F1
#
_entry.id   AF-A0A7J4PD03-F1
#
_cell.length_a   1.000
_cell.length_b   1.000
_cell.length_c   1.000
_cell.angle_alpha   90.00
_cell.angle_beta   90.00
_cell.angle_gamma   90.00
#
_symmetry.space_group_name_H-M   'P 1'
#
loop_
_entity.id
_entity.type
_entity.pdbx_description
1 polymer ?
#
loop_
_entity_poly.entity_id
_entity_poly.type
_entity_poly.pdbx_seq_one_letter_code
_entity_poly.pdbx_strand_id
1 'polypeptide(L)'
;MKKLLIGLIVIVLVGSPVFTSQAQKKALSSTPYENLEADADLESVRELCEEHPKTCTAIGVGRKASTDRSVITTHSCDGGACDFRYLFVPAADWPKGSTRAIRTVPQASGGWEIETRIVNTNYVIPQVPHTYAYFKGVFGHMNEHQLHIGESTIGGVGELDNPHGAFGVTELSMIAMERCTTARGAIQLMGKLAEKYGYFGYSIGESLLVGDTKEVWLFEILRSGPEWNPDPSTGIDPTGRLGCCWVAQRVPDREIVVVPNVSRIREVDLGGKKNFMGSANVFLLAEELGLWDSTSGEPFVWNEVYSDREANLRLWNVYRLLAHSRYDRPFTPDLAEYPFSFKPDKKLSVWDIVALYRDNAEGTEQDNTKGIAAGPWSCPVAPTNPTASYLVPVPNCEYTVINQARDWLPDPIGGISWYGPDMGTTSVFVPFYCGINKLPEKYSTGNHWEISGNSAWWAFNLVSNWVNLMYSVMIKDVREAQFNLESAERDMITTIDKKAKRLYRKDPSLAADFLTDYCIENANKVAAAWWDLAEHLICQYDDGGVGVYGEKGKPRPPEWWKEAAND
;
A
#
# COMPACT_ATOMS: atom_id res chain seq x y z
N MET A 1 -72.98 -4.16 38.55
CA MET A 1 -73.99 -3.28 37.94
C MET A 1 -73.31 -2.02 37.43
N LYS A 2 -73.45 -1.78 36.12
CA LYS A 2 -73.22 -0.59 35.27
C LYS A 2 -72.66 0.71 35.89
N LYS A 3 -71.60 1.25 35.23
CA LYS A 3 -71.57 2.49 34.39
C LYS A 3 -70.11 2.71 33.93
N LEU A 4 -69.71 2.26 32.74
CA LEU A 4 -69.59 3.00 31.46
C LEU A 4 -69.23 4.50 31.57
N LEU A 5 -67.99 4.84 31.21
CA LEU A 5 -67.64 6.11 30.57
C LEU A 5 -66.68 5.80 29.40
N ILE A 6 -67.08 6.24 28.21
CA ILE A 6 -66.40 6.04 26.92
C ILE A 6 -65.44 7.21 26.71
N GLY A 7 -64.15 6.94 26.52
CA GLY A 7 -63.15 7.90 26.08
C GLY A 7 -62.78 7.64 24.61
N LEU A 8 -63.16 8.57 23.75
CA LEU A 8 -62.83 8.62 22.33
C LEU A 8 -61.33 8.89 22.16
N ILE A 9 -60.57 8.00 21.51
CA ILE A 9 -59.22 8.29 21.03
C ILE A 9 -59.34 8.73 19.57
N VAL A 10 -59.07 10.01 19.32
CA VAL A 10 -58.90 10.57 17.98
C VAL A 10 -57.43 10.36 17.60
N ILE A 11 -57.19 9.47 16.63
CA ILE A 11 -55.89 9.32 15.96
C ILE A 11 -55.75 10.49 14.98
N VAL A 12 -54.89 11.45 15.29
CA VAL A 12 -54.44 12.47 14.33
C VAL A 12 -53.21 11.91 13.62
N LEU A 13 -53.40 11.46 12.38
CA LEU A 13 -52.33 11.18 11.42
C LEU A 13 -51.66 12.50 11.03
N VAL A 14 -50.47 12.77 11.56
CA VAL A 14 -49.59 13.81 11.04
C VAL A 14 -48.59 13.11 10.12
N GLY A 15 -48.76 13.31 8.81
CA GLY A 15 -47.86 12.77 7.80
C GLY A 15 -46.52 13.50 7.81
N SER A 16 -45.45 12.76 8.07
CA SER A 16 -44.08 13.18 7.74
C SER A 16 -43.77 12.73 6.30
N PRO A 17 -43.15 13.58 5.46
CA PRO A 17 -42.82 13.21 4.09
C PRO A 17 -41.71 12.17 4.10
N VAL A 18 -42.03 10.98 3.58
CA VAL A 18 -41.06 9.93 3.27
C VAL A 18 -40.26 10.40 2.06
N PHE A 19 -39.09 10.99 2.28
CA PHE A 19 -38.07 11.10 1.23
C PHE A 19 -37.35 9.74 1.11
N THR A 20 -37.96 8.81 0.40
CA THR A 20 -37.23 7.66 -0.16
C THR A 20 -36.36 8.18 -1.31
N SER A 21 -35.07 8.35 -1.07
CA SER A 21 -34.12 8.63 -2.14
C SER A 21 -33.96 7.39 -3.04
N GLN A 22 -33.76 7.61 -4.33
CA GLN A 22 -33.50 6.57 -5.33
C GLN A 22 -32.27 5.68 -5.00
N ALA A 23 -31.47 6.02 -3.98
CA ALA A 23 -30.27 5.29 -3.57
C ALA A 23 -30.55 3.90 -2.99
N GLN A 24 -31.70 3.67 -2.35
CA GLN A 24 -31.99 2.38 -1.68
C GLN A 24 -32.55 1.29 -2.61
N LYS A 25 -32.87 1.59 -3.89
CA LYS A 25 -33.34 0.58 -4.86
C LYS A 25 -32.23 -0.02 -5.73
N LYS A 26 -30.98 0.44 -5.63
CA LYS A 26 -29.84 -0.05 -6.43
C LYS A 26 -29.06 -1.21 -5.77
N ALA A 27 -29.46 -1.66 -4.57
CA ALA A 27 -28.68 -2.58 -3.75
C ALA A 27 -28.87 -4.09 -4.06
N LEU A 28 -29.72 -4.50 -4.99
CA LEU A 28 -30.00 -5.92 -5.25
C LEU A 28 -30.27 -6.19 -6.75
N SER A 29 -29.27 -6.03 -7.62
CA SER A 29 -29.24 -6.74 -8.92
C SER A 29 -27.85 -6.70 -9.58
N SER A 30 -27.28 -7.90 -9.81
CA SER A 30 -26.36 -8.31 -10.89
C SER A 30 -25.21 -7.38 -11.35
N THR A 31 -23.97 -7.87 -11.19
CA THR A 31 -22.69 -7.45 -11.81
C THR A 31 -22.27 -5.98 -11.64
N PRO A 32 -21.22 -5.65 -10.85
CA PRO A 32 -20.97 -4.28 -10.39
C PRO A 32 -20.51 -3.24 -11.44
N TYR A 33 -20.35 -3.58 -12.73
CA TYR A 33 -19.49 -2.77 -13.61
C TYR A 33 -20.10 -2.28 -14.93
N GLU A 34 -21.42 -2.32 -15.12
CA GLU A 34 -22.00 -1.96 -16.44
C GLU A 34 -22.78 -0.64 -16.51
N ASN A 35 -22.96 0.15 -15.43
CA ASN A 35 -23.84 1.33 -15.50
C ASN A 35 -23.35 2.56 -14.73
N LEU A 36 -22.16 3.06 -15.05
CA LEU A 36 -21.77 4.45 -14.80
C LEU A 36 -21.37 5.07 -16.14
N GLU A 37 -22.15 6.06 -16.59
CA GLU A 37 -21.85 6.86 -17.78
C GLU A 37 -20.56 7.66 -17.57
N ALA A 38 -19.77 7.74 -18.64
CA ALA A 38 -18.38 8.16 -18.70
C ALA A 38 -18.21 9.70 -18.68
N ASP A 39 -18.61 10.36 -17.59
CA ASP A 39 -18.49 11.83 -17.48
C ASP A 39 -17.21 12.33 -16.79
N ALA A 40 -16.28 11.45 -16.41
CA ALA A 40 -14.92 11.85 -16.07
C ALA A 40 -14.04 11.78 -17.33
N ASP A 41 -13.73 12.93 -17.92
CA ASP A 41 -12.73 13.01 -18.98
C ASP A 41 -11.39 12.50 -18.44
N LEU A 42 -10.70 11.65 -19.22
CA LEU A 42 -9.40 11.06 -18.87
C LEU A 42 -8.39 12.12 -18.44
N GLU A 43 -8.48 13.32 -19.01
CA GLU A 43 -7.62 14.46 -18.66
C GLU A 43 -7.86 14.98 -17.24
N SER A 44 -9.11 15.01 -16.77
CA SER A 44 -9.42 15.44 -15.40
C SER A 44 -8.95 14.45 -14.33
N VAL A 45 -8.95 13.15 -14.65
CA VAL A 45 -8.37 12.12 -13.78
C VAL A 45 -6.85 12.23 -13.75
N ARG A 46 -6.24 12.71 -14.85
CA ARG A 46 -4.79 12.97 -14.94
C ARG A 46 -4.37 14.18 -14.11
N GLU A 47 -5.11 15.29 -14.13
CA GLU A 47 -4.77 16.49 -13.33
C GLU A 47 -4.85 16.25 -11.82
N LEU A 48 -5.84 15.49 -11.35
CA LEU A 48 -5.95 15.08 -9.93
C LEU A 48 -4.75 14.22 -9.46
N CYS A 49 -3.95 13.72 -10.39
CA CYS A 49 -2.77 12.91 -10.14
C CYS A 49 -1.47 13.74 -10.07
N GLU A 50 -1.46 15.08 -10.04
CA GLU A 50 -0.20 15.84 -9.98
C GLU A 50 0.04 16.57 -8.65
N GLU A 51 -0.96 16.73 -7.78
CA GLU A 51 -0.92 17.74 -6.71
C GLU A 51 -0.31 17.31 -5.35
N HIS A 52 0.05 16.04 -5.13
CA HIS A 52 0.55 15.58 -3.81
C HIS A 52 1.95 14.94 -3.84
N PRO A 53 2.92 15.40 -3.02
CA PRO A 53 4.22 14.76 -2.91
C PRO A 53 4.07 13.38 -2.27
N LYS A 54 4.32 12.33 -3.05
CA LYS A 54 4.25 10.94 -2.60
C LYS A 54 5.57 10.47 -2.01
N THR A 55 5.49 9.79 -0.88
CA THR A 55 6.67 9.28 -0.15
C THR A 55 6.57 7.79 0.18
N CYS A 56 5.91 7.02 -0.70
CA CYS A 56 5.72 5.59 -0.56
C CYS A 56 7.04 4.84 -0.35
N THR A 57 7.03 3.83 0.52
CA THR A 57 8.19 2.96 0.76
C THR A 57 7.81 1.51 0.64
N ALA A 58 8.55 0.77 -0.18
CA ALA A 58 8.40 -0.67 -0.37
C ALA A 58 9.68 -1.42 0.01
N ILE A 59 9.54 -2.54 0.71
CA ILE A 59 10.64 -3.39 1.18
C ILE A 59 10.37 -4.83 0.77
N GLY A 60 11.36 -5.47 0.14
CA GLY A 60 11.30 -6.87 -0.29
C GLY A 60 12.26 -7.70 0.52
N VAL A 61 11.80 -8.79 1.12
CA VAL A 61 12.61 -9.68 1.97
C VAL A 61 12.67 -11.07 1.38
N GLY A 62 13.88 -11.51 1.03
CA GLY A 62 14.12 -12.87 0.58
C GLY A 62 13.82 -13.90 1.67
N ARG A 63 13.35 -15.09 1.27
CA ARG A 63 12.91 -16.17 2.18
C ARG A 63 13.95 -16.71 3.16
N LYS A 64 15.22 -16.36 3.04
CA LYS A 64 16.29 -16.75 3.98
C LYS A 64 16.81 -15.55 4.77
N ALA A 65 16.38 -14.33 4.42
CA ALA A 65 16.53 -13.13 5.23
C ALA A 65 15.45 -13.05 6.32
N SER A 66 14.29 -13.70 6.15
CA SER A 66 13.27 -13.79 7.20
C SER A 66 13.58 -14.86 8.26
N THR A 67 13.05 -14.69 9.46
CA THR A 67 13.24 -15.59 10.62
C THR A 67 12.53 -16.93 10.44
N ASP A 68 11.33 -16.93 9.87
CA ASP A 68 10.45 -18.09 9.68
C ASP A 68 10.52 -18.69 8.26
N ARG A 69 11.29 -18.04 7.37
CA ARG A 69 11.46 -18.38 5.96
C ARG A 69 10.32 -17.98 5.03
N SER A 70 9.46 -17.06 5.44
CA SER A 70 8.48 -16.44 4.54
C SER A 70 9.15 -15.51 3.54
N VAL A 71 8.54 -15.32 2.36
CA VAL A 71 8.84 -14.17 1.50
C VAL A 71 7.96 -13.01 1.94
N ILE A 72 8.49 -11.79 1.93
CA ILE A 72 7.75 -10.60 2.34
C ILE A 72 7.89 -9.48 1.30
N THR A 73 6.79 -8.81 0.98
CA THR A 73 6.79 -7.49 0.33
C THR A 73 5.98 -6.51 1.15
N THR A 74 6.29 -5.23 1.05
CA THR A 74 5.58 -4.17 1.79
C THR A 74 5.26 -2.98 0.90
N HIS A 75 4.34 -2.14 1.37
CA HIS A 75 3.98 -0.87 0.75
C HIS A 75 3.38 0.06 1.81
N SER A 76 3.93 1.26 1.99
CA SER A 76 3.19 2.39 2.55
C SER A 76 2.59 3.22 1.42
N CYS A 77 1.29 3.46 1.47
CA CYS A 77 0.58 4.29 0.52
C CYS A 77 0.54 5.73 1.03
N ASP A 78 1.47 6.55 0.57
CA ASP A 78 1.73 7.87 1.15
C ASP A 78 1.29 8.95 0.18
N GLY A 79 -0.02 9.22 0.12
CA GLY A 79 -0.62 10.11 -0.88
C GLY A 79 -1.54 11.19 -0.33
N GLY A 80 -2.09 11.05 0.88
CA GLY A 80 -3.01 12.02 1.51
C GLY A 80 -4.34 12.28 0.80
N ALA A 81 -4.56 11.66 -0.35
CA ALA A 81 -5.78 11.74 -1.15
C ALA A 81 -6.09 10.41 -1.87
N CYS A 82 -5.47 9.32 -1.44
CA CYS A 82 -5.74 7.99 -2.00
C CYS A 82 -6.92 7.35 -1.26
N ASP A 83 -7.52 6.35 -1.89
CA ASP A 83 -8.52 5.51 -1.23
C ASP A 83 -7.84 4.62 -0.18
N PHE A 84 -8.16 4.86 1.09
CA PHE A 84 -7.62 4.11 2.22
C PHE A 84 -8.34 2.80 2.51
N ARG A 85 -9.38 2.44 1.76
CA ARG A 85 -10.14 1.22 2.06
C ARG A 85 -9.35 -0.01 1.62
N TYR A 86 -9.38 -1.05 2.46
CA TYR A 86 -8.91 -2.37 2.12
C TYR A 86 -10.07 -3.22 1.62
N LEU A 87 -10.01 -3.65 0.37
CA LEU A 87 -11.12 -4.29 -0.33
C LEU A 87 -10.79 -5.73 -0.69
N PHE A 88 -11.82 -6.58 -0.64
CA PHE A 88 -11.76 -7.96 -1.09
C PHE A 88 -12.48 -8.08 -2.42
N VAL A 89 -11.78 -8.61 -3.42
CA VAL A 89 -12.34 -8.94 -4.73
C VAL A 89 -12.50 -10.46 -4.79
N PRO A 90 -13.74 -10.97 -4.93
CA PRO A 90 -13.98 -12.40 -4.96
C PRO A 90 -13.49 -13.04 -6.27
N ALA A 91 -13.16 -14.33 -6.20
CA ALA A 91 -12.95 -15.15 -7.38
C ALA A 91 -14.23 -15.21 -8.24
N ALA A 92 -14.08 -15.35 -9.55
CA ALA A 92 -15.22 -15.36 -10.47
C ALA A 92 -14.95 -16.25 -11.69
N ASP A 93 -16.01 -16.92 -12.13
CA ASP A 93 -16.01 -17.67 -13.39
C ASP A 93 -16.64 -16.85 -14.51
N TRP A 94 -16.07 -16.96 -15.71
CA TRP A 94 -16.46 -16.16 -16.88
C TRP A 94 -16.85 -17.05 -18.05
N PRO A 95 -17.95 -16.74 -18.77
CA PRO A 95 -18.32 -17.43 -20.00
C PRO A 95 -17.20 -17.41 -21.05
N LYS A 96 -17.15 -18.46 -21.86
CA LYS A 96 -16.20 -18.53 -22.99
C LYS A 96 -16.44 -17.36 -23.94
N GLY A 97 -15.36 -16.64 -24.28
CA GLY A 97 -15.41 -15.51 -25.21
C GLY A 97 -15.68 -14.16 -24.53
N SER A 98 -15.83 -14.13 -23.20
CA SER A 98 -15.87 -12.87 -22.44
C SER A 98 -14.60 -12.04 -22.65
N THR A 99 -14.75 -10.73 -22.51
CA THR A 99 -13.66 -9.75 -22.54
C THR A 99 -13.61 -8.97 -21.23
N ARG A 100 -12.46 -8.37 -20.95
CA ARG A 100 -12.22 -7.49 -19.81
C ARG A 100 -11.78 -6.13 -20.36
N ALA A 101 -12.46 -5.06 -20.00
CA ALA A 101 -12.00 -3.71 -20.32
C ALA A 101 -10.66 -3.43 -19.63
N ILE A 102 -9.76 -2.72 -20.32
CA ILE A 102 -8.59 -2.11 -19.70
C ILE A 102 -9.05 -0.80 -19.08
N ARG A 103 -8.74 -0.58 -17.79
CA ARG A 103 -9.18 0.59 -17.05
C ARG A 103 -8.02 1.49 -16.67
N THR A 104 -8.27 2.79 -16.74
CA THR A 104 -7.49 3.79 -16.02
C THR A 104 -8.02 3.83 -14.60
N VAL A 105 -7.21 3.32 -13.67
CA VAL A 105 -7.51 3.34 -12.23
C VAL A 105 -6.53 4.33 -11.58
N PRO A 106 -6.99 5.51 -11.14
CA PRO A 106 -6.09 6.52 -10.61
C PRO A 106 -5.53 6.10 -9.26
N GLN A 107 -4.28 6.50 -8.99
CA GLN A 107 -3.67 6.25 -7.69
C GLN A 107 -4.17 7.23 -6.61
N ALA A 108 -4.59 8.43 -7.01
CA ALA A 108 -5.23 9.42 -6.13
C ALA A 108 -6.70 9.59 -6.54
N SER A 109 -7.61 9.64 -5.56
CA SER A 109 -9.06 9.73 -5.80
C SER A 109 -9.65 11.06 -5.33
N GLY A 110 -8.81 12.01 -4.91
CA GLY A 110 -9.23 13.22 -4.22
C GLY A 110 -9.94 12.89 -2.90
N GLY A 111 -9.49 11.82 -2.24
CA GLY A 111 -10.05 11.33 -0.98
C GLY A 111 -11.41 10.61 -1.08
N TRP A 112 -11.89 10.33 -2.28
CA TRP A 112 -13.12 9.56 -2.53
C TRP A 112 -12.86 8.08 -2.75
N GLU A 113 -13.92 7.28 -2.78
CA GLU A 113 -13.87 5.87 -3.17
C GLU A 113 -13.33 5.72 -4.60
N ILE A 114 -12.31 4.86 -4.79
CA ILE A 114 -11.60 4.73 -6.07
C ILE A 114 -12.52 4.35 -7.23
N GLU A 115 -13.59 3.56 -6.98
CA GLU A 115 -14.55 3.16 -8.01
C GLU A 115 -15.30 4.33 -8.63
N THR A 116 -15.38 5.47 -7.95
CA THR A 116 -16.01 6.70 -8.49
C THR A 116 -15.14 7.41 -9.52
N ARG A 117 -13.86 7.02 -9.65
CA ARG A 117 -12.86 7.65 -10.52
C ARG A 117 -12.30 6.72 -11.60
N ILE A 118 -12.80 5.47 -11.68
CA ILE A 118 -12.35 4.53 -12.70
C ILE A 118 -12.96 4.90 -14.06
N VAL A 119 -12.11 4.96 -15.08
CA VAL A 119 -12.53 5.17 -16.47
C VAL A 119 -12.09 3.98 -17.31
N ASN A 120 -12.99 3.46 -18.15
CA ASN A 120 -12.61 2.45 -19.13
C ASN A 120 -11.84 3.11 -20.28
N THR A 121 -10.75 2.48 -20.71
CA THR A 121 -10.10 2.83 -21.96
C THR A 121 -10.90 2.26 -23.15
N ASN A 122 -10.47 2.59 -24.37
CA ASN A 122 -11.05 2.01 -25.59
C ASN A 122 -10.60 0.57 -25.87
N TYR A 123 -9.76 -0.01 -25.00
CA TYR A 123 -9.18 -1.33 -25.21
C TYR A 123 -9.81 -2.40 -24.32
N VAL A 124 -9.89 -3.61 -24.87
CA VAL A 124 -10.31 -4.81 -24.15
C VAL A 124 -9.27 -5.92 -24.34
N ILE A 125 -9.15 -6.78 -23.33
CA ILE A 125 -8.36 -8.02 -23.38
C ILE A 125 -9.28 -9.23 -23.26
N PRO A 126 -8.89 -10.41 -23.81
CA PRO A 126 -9.61 -11.64 -23.54
C PRO A 126 -9.73 -11.90 -22.03
N GLN A 127 -10.91 -12.31 -21.60
CA GLN A 127 -11.12 -12.73 -20.22
C GLN A 127 -10.71 -14.19 -20.04
N VAL A 128 -10.11 -14.49 -18.89
CA VAL A 128 -9.78 -15.87 -18.52
C VAL A 128 -11.01 -16.58 -17.96
N PRO A 129 -11.16 -17.91 -18.10
CA PRO A 129 -12.34 -18.62 -17.61
C PRO A 129 -12.58 -18.48 -16.10
N HIS A 130 -11.51 -18.28 -15.32
CA HIS A 130 -11.55 -18.14 -13.88
C HIS A 130 -10.55 -17.05 -13.44
N THR A 131 -11.00 -16.13 -12.59
CA THR A 131 -10.17 -15.13 -11.91
C THR A 131 -10.10 -15.43 -10.43
N TYR A 132 -8.92 -15.27 -9.83
CA TYR A 132 -8.67 -15.53 -8.41
C TYR A 132 -9.20 -14.43 -7.49
N ALA A 133 -9.49 -14.80 -6.25
CA ALA A 133 -9.80 -13.85 -5.18
C ALA A 133 -8.53 -13.13 -4.70
N TYR A 134 -8.65 -11.85 -4.35
CA TYR A 134 -7.53 -11.07 -3.84
C TYR A 134 -7.93 -9.87 -2.99
N PHE A 135 -6.96 -9.39 -2.21
CA PHE A 135 -7.06 -8.11 -1.52
C PHE A 135 -6.43 -6.99 -2.32
N LYS A 136 -7.03 -5.80 -2.24
CA LYS A 136 -6.48 -4.56 -2.80
C LYS A 136 -6.64 -3.39 -1.84
N GLY A 137 -5.69 -2.47 -1.89
CA GLY A 137 -5.89 -1.07 -1.55
C GLY A 137 -6.06 -0.32 -2.86
N VAL A 138 -5.19 0.66 -3.09
CA VAL A 138 -4.99 1.25 -4.43
C VAL A 138 -4.52 0.15 -5.40
N PHE A 139 -3.52 -0.64 -5.00
CA PHE A 139 -2.96 -1.73 -5.81
C PHE A 139 -3.50 -3.10 -5.39
N GLY A 140 -3.37 -4.10 -6.26
CA GLY A 140 -3.52 -5.50 -5.87
C GLY A 140 -2.39 -5.90 -4.91
N HIS A 141 -2.70 -6.43 -3.73
CA HIS A 141 -1.72 -6.69 -2.67
C HIS A 141 -1.42 -8.16 -2.43
N MET A 142 -2.43 -9.02 -2.35
CA MET A 142 -2.23 -10.46 -2.18
C MET A 142 -3.43 -11.23 -2.70
N ASN A 143 -3.21 -12.28 -3.50
CA ASN A 143 -4.26 -13.19 -3.92
C ASN A 143 -4.28 -14.49 -3.11
N GLU A 144 -5.32 -15.31 -3.31
CA GLU A 144 -5.52 -16.58 -2.61
C GLU A 144 -4.40 -17.63 -2.83
N HIS A 145 -3.46 -17.36 -3.74
CA HIS A 145 -2.28 -18.18 -4.05
C HIS A 145 -0.98 -17.64 -3.43
N GLN A 146 -1.06 -16.69 -2.50
CA GLN A 146 0.08 -16.03 -1.87
C GLN A 146 1.00 -15.28 -2.85
N LEU A 147 0.55 -15.01 -4.08
CA LEU A 147 1.17 -14.00 -4.94
C LEU A 147 0.86 -12.65 -4.32
N HIS A 148 1.88 -11.82 -4.12
CA HIS A 148 1.74 -10.55 -3.42
C HIS A 148 2.60 -9.45 -4.03
N ILE A 149 2.12 -8.21 -3.92
CA ILE A 149 2.73 -7.03 -4.52
C ILE A 149 2.78 -5.86 -3.51
N GLY A 150 3.93 -5.20 -3.48
CA GLY A 150 4.11 -3.86 -2.92
C GLY A 150 4.54 -2.88 -4.01
N GLU A 151 4.21 -1.61 -3.88
CA GLU A 151 4.44 -0.59 -4.92
C GLU A 151 5.31 0.57 -4.39
N SER A 152 6.10 1.18 -5.28
CA SER A 152 6.70 2.48 -5.05
C SER A 152 7.01 3.21 -6.36
N THR A 153 6.67 4.49 -6.44
CA THR A 153 6.95 5.36 -7.60
C THR A 153 8.39 5.83 -7.72
N ILE A 154 9.07 5.48 -8.81
CA ILE A 154 10.50 5.72 -9.01
C ILE A 154 10.85 6.90 -9.92
N GLY A 155 9.86 7.48 -10.62
CA GLY A 155 10.11 8.58 -11.56
C GLY A 155 10.83 8.10 -12.82
N GLY A 156 11.55 9.00 -13.49
CA GLY A 156 12.30 8.68 -14.69
C GLY A 156 12.70 9.95 -15.44
N VAL A 157 13.54 9.80 -16.46
CA VAL A 157 14.00 10.93 -17.28
C VAL A 157 12.92 11.40 -18.26
N GLY A 158 12.88 12.70 -18.55
CA GLY A 158 11.82 13.34 -19.35
C GLY A 158 11.73 12.85 -20.79
N GLU A 159 12.83 12.32 -21.34
CA GLU A 159 12.94 11.73 -22.68
C GLU A 159 12.05 10.50 -22.87
N LEU A 160 11.60 9.88 -21.77
CA LEU A 160 10.70 8.73 -21.79
C LEU A 160 9.23 9.12 -21.89
N ASP A 161 8.89 10.40 -21.76
CA ASP A 161 7.50 10.83 -21.66
C ASP A 161 6.68 10.46 -22.91
N ASN A 162 5.50 9.87 -22.67
CA ASN A 162 4.56 9.45 -23.70
C ASN A 162 3.14 9.31 -23.11
N PRO A 163 2.14 10.04 -23.64
CA PRO A 163 0.79 10.06 -23.08
C PRO A 163 -0.15 8.96 -23.61
N HIS A 164 0.30 8.10 -24.54
CA HIS A 164 -0.56 7.17 -25.27
C HIS A 164 -0.80 5.83 -24.56
N GLY A 165 -0.15 5.58 -23.43
CA GLY A 165 -0.26 4.31 -22.72
C GLY A 165 -1.64 4.09 -22.07
N ALA A 166 -2.14 2.85 -22.15
CA ALA A 166 -3.45 2.49 -21.59
C ALA A 166 -3.37 1.99 -20.14
N PHE A 167 -2.19 1.54 -19.69
CA PHE A 167 -2.02 0.96 -18.37
C PHE A 167 -1.30 1.90 -17.38
N GLY A 168 -1.75 1.87 -16.13
CA GLY A 168 -0.93 2.16 -14.96
C GLY A 168 -0.67 0.88 -14.16
N VAL A 169 0.32 0.92 -13.25
CA VAL A 169 0.66 -0.24 -12.39
C VAL A 169 -0.50 -0.67 -11.49
N THR A 170 -1.42 0.24 -11.17
CA THR A 170 -2.67 -0.04 -10.44
C THR A 170 -3.48 -1.15 -11.12
N GLU A 171 -3.85 -0.96 -12.38
CA GLU A 171 -4.62 -1.93 -13.15
C GLU A 171 -3.79 -3.19 -13.47
N LEU A 172 -2.50 -3.03 -13.80
CA LEU A 172 -1.62 -4.17 -14.07
C LEU A 172 -1.50 -5.10 -12.86
N SER A 173 -1.37 -4.54 -11.66
CA SER A 173 -1.30 -5.32 -10.42
C SER A 173 -2.60 -6.09 -10.15
N MET A 174 -3.77 -5.50 -10.43
CA MET A 174 -5.06 -6.17 -10.28
C MET A 174 -5.21 -7.32 -11.27
N ILE A 175 -4.85 -7.12 -12.55
CA ILE A 175 -4.86 -8.18 -13.57
C ILE A 175 -3.90 -9.32 -13.19
N ALA A 176 -2.73 -9.00 -12.61
CA ALA A 176 -1.79 -9.99 -12.12
C ALA A 176 -2.41 -10.82 -10.98
N MET A 177 -3.06 -10.17 -10.01
CA MET A 177 -3.75 -10.87 -8.92
C MET A 177 -4.87 -11.79 -9.44
N GLU A 178 -5.65 -11.32 -10.42
CA GLU A 178 -6.74 -12.09 -11.04
C GLU A 178 -6.25 -13.36 -11.75
N ARG A 179 -5.03 -13.37 -12.30
CA ARG A 179 -4.63 -14.36 -13.33
C ARG A 179 -3.34 -15.14 -13.03
N CYS A 180 -2.58 -14.79 -12.01
CA CYS A 180 -1.27 -15.38 -11.75
C CYS A 180 -1.14 -15.98 -10.36
N THR A 181 -0.25 -16.96 -10.22
CA THR A 181 0.06 -17.65 -8.96
C THR A 181 1.54 -17.59 -8.59
N THR A 182 2.38 -17.02 -9.47
CA THR A 182 3.83 -16.91 -9.27
C THR A 182 4.31 -15.51 -9.63
N ALA A 183 5.37 -15.05 -8.97
CA ALA A 183 5.94 -13.72 -9.18
C ALA A 183 6.41 -13.53 -10.63
N ARG A 184 7.08 -14.54 -11.20
CA ARG A 184 7.52 -14.51 -12.60
C ARG A 184 6.35 -14.45 -13.58
N GLY A 185 5.31 -15.23 -13.34
CA GLY A 185 4.11 -15.23 -14.18
C GLY A 185 3.44 -13.87 -14.18
N ALA A 186 3.33 -13.25 -13.01
CA ALA A 186 2.79 -11.91 -12.84
C ALA A 186 3.62 -10.86 -13.61
N ILE A 187 4.95 -10.85 -13.44
CA ILE A 187 5.84 -9.91 -14.13
C ILE A 187 5.72 -10.05 -15.65
N GLN A 188 5.75 -11.30 -16.16
CA GLN A 188 5.62 -11.55 -17.59
C GLN A 188 4.26 -11.13 -18.14
N LEU A 189 3.18 -11.32 -17.37
CA LEU A 189 1.84 -10.89 -17.78
C LEU A 189 1.76 -9.36 -17.83
N MET A 190 2.18 -8.68 -16.75
CA MET A 190 2.17 -7.21 -16.68
C MET A 190 3.03 -6.60 -17.78
N GLY A 191 4.26 -7.09 -17.97
CA GLY A 191 5.16 -6.66 -19.03
C GLY A 191 4.54 -6.82 -20.42
N LYS A 192 4.00 -8.00 -20.76
CA LYS A 192 3.36 -8.23 -22.08
C LYS A 192 2.15 -7.34 -22.35
N LEU A 193 1.37 -7.05 -21.31
CA LEU A 193 0.21 -6.18 -21.43
C LEU A 193 0.65 -4.74 -21.70
N ALA A 194 1.62 -4.24 -20.94
CA ALA A 194 2.16 -2.90 -21.11
C ALA A 194 2.97 -2.74 -22.41
N GLU A 195 3.72 -3.76 -22.85
CA GLU A 195 4.41 -3.76 -24.14
C GLU A 195 3.43 -3.59 -25.30
N LYS A 196 2.24 -4.19 -25.18
CA LYS A 196 1.23 -4.15 -26.24
C LYS A 196 0.37 -2.90 -26.21
N TYR A 197 -0.12 -2.49 -25.04
CA TYR A 197 -1.12 -1.41 -24.92
C TYR A 197 -0.55 -0.12 -24.32
N GLY A 198 0.73 -0.11 -24.02
CA GLY A 198 1.44 1.02 -23.46
C GLY A 198 1.31 1.16 -21.95
N TYR A 199 2.37 1.67 -21.35
CA TYR A 199 2.41 2.13 -19.98
C TYR A 199 2.42 3.66 -19.96
N PHE A 200 1.43 4.23 -19.27
CA PHE A 200 1.38 5.66 -18.97
C PHE A 200 1.75 5.89 -17.51
N GLY A 201 1.11 5.18 -16.59
CA GLY A 201 1.37 5.32 -15.15
C GLY A 201 1.15 6.73 -14.59
N TYR A 202 1.22 6.84 -13.26
CA TYR A 202 1.13 8.12 -12.56
C TYR A 202 2.39 8.97 -12.77
N SER A 203 3.54 8.32 -12.92
CA SER A 203 4.82 8.93 -13.22
C SER A 203 5.42 8.31 -14.50
N ILE A 204 6.56 8.86 -14.94
CA ILE A 204 7.37 8.27 -16.01
C ILE A 204 7.75 6.81 -15.70
N GLY A 205 7.94 6.47 -14.43
CA GLY A 205 8.36 5.14 -14.00
C GLY A 205 7.87 4.72 -12.63
N GLU A 206 7.42 3.47 -12.55
CA GLU A 206 6.88 2.84 -11.35
C GLU A 206 7.62 1.54 -11.06
N SER A 207 7.57 1.12 -9.81
CA SER A 207 8.15 -0.15 -9.40
C SER A 207 7.19 -0.99 -8.57
N LEU A 208 7.25 -2.31 -8.77
CA LEU A 208 6.52 -3.29 -8.00
C LEU A 208 7.49 -4.32 -7.42
N LEU A 209 7.42 -4.52 -6.12
CA LEU A 209 7.97 -5.72 -5.48
C LEU A 209 6.97 -6.84 -5.64
N VAL A 210 7.28 -7.81 -6.49
CA VAL A 210 6.41 -8.96 -6.79
C VAL A 210 6.97 -10.21 -6.10
N GLY A 211 6.24 -10.74 -5.14
CA GLY A 211 6.61 -11.89 -4.33
C GLY A 211 5.65 -13.07 -4.50
N ASP A 212 6.17 -14.27 -4.32
CA ASP A 212 5.38 -15.49 -4.09
C ASP A 212 6.01 -16.31 -2.95
N THR A 213 5.61 -17.55 -2.74
CA THR A 213 6.14 -18.38 -1.64
C THR A 213 7.64 -18.74 -1.77
N LYS A 214 8.29 -18.44 -2.90
CA LYS A 214 9.66 -18.89 -3.23
C LYS A 214 10.62 -17.75 -3.49
N GLU A 215 10.16 -16.66 -4.07
CA GLU A 215 11.03 -15.56 -4.49
C GLU A 215 10.32 -14.21 -4.44
N VAL A 216 11.14 -13.16 -4.35
CA VAL A 216 10.70 -11.77 -4.53
C VAL A 216 11.57 -11.13 -5.60
N TRP A 217 10.92 -10.30 -6.41
CA TRP A 217 11.47 -9.60 -7.55
C TRP A 217 11.16 -8.12 -7.42
N LEU A 218 12.10 -7.27 -7.82
CA LEU A 218 11.80 -5.87 -8.13
C LEU A 218 11.53 -5.79 -9.63
N PHE A 219 10.35 -5.32 -10.01
CA PHE A 219 9.94 -5.03 -11.38
C PHE A 219 9.83 -3.51 -11.53
N GLU A 220 10.61 -2.93 -12.44
CA GLU A 220 10.56 -1.51 -12.77
C GLU A 220 10.08 -1.36 -14.20
N ILE A 221 9.11 -0.47 -14.40
CA ILE A 221 8.48 -0.19 -15.69
C ILE A 221 8.47 1.31 -15.97
N LEU A 222 8.80 1.65 -17.21
CA LEU A 222 8.93 3.01 -17.72
C LEU A 222 8.02 3.20 -18.94
N ARG A 223 7.67 4.46 -19.20
CA ARG A 223 7.03 4.89 -20.45
C ARG A 223 7.92 4.56 -21.66
N SER A 224 7.32 4.55 -22.85
CA SER A 224 7.94 4.08 -24.10
C SER A 224 8.84 5.09 -24.81
N GLY A 225 8.89 6.34 -24.35
CA GLY A 225 9.48 7.45 -25.10
C GLY A 225 8.58 7.96 -26.23
N PRO A 226 8.90 9.13 -26.82
CA PRO A 226 8.02 9.89 -27.71
C PRO A 226 7.74 9.20 -29.04
N GLU A 227 8.62 8.30 -29.49
CA GLU A 227 8.51 7.66 -30.81
C GLU A 227 7.49 6.51 -30.87
N TRP A 228 6.99 6.04 -29.71
CA TRP A 228 5.91 5.05 -29.69
C TRP A 228 4.56 5.71 -29.96
N ASN A 229 3.92 5.31 -31.05
CA ASN A 229 2.67 5.88 -31.53
C ASN A 229 1.69 4.75 -31.94
N PRO A 230 0.87 4.25 -31.00
CA PRO A 230 -0.02 3.12 -31.25
C PRO A 230 -1.19 3.50 -32.17
N ASP A 231 -1.63 2.56 -32.99
CA ASP A 231 -2.92 2.67 -33.67
C ASP A 231 -4.05 2.66 -32.62
N PRO A 232 -4.91 3.70 -32.53
CA PRO A 232 -5.92 3.82 -31.48
C PRO A 232 -6.97 2.69 -31.46
N SER A 233 -7.13 1.97 -32.57
CA SER A 233 -8.08 0.84 -32.69
C SER A 233 -7.50 -0.48 -32.21
N THR A 234 -6.17 -0.63 -32.23
CA THR A 234 -5.50 -1.90 -31.90
C THR A 234 -4.61 -1.82 -30.66
N GLY A 235 -4.17 -0.61 -30.30
CA GLY A 235 -3.16 -0.33 -29.28
C GLY A 235 -1.72 -0.63 -29.73
N ILE A 236 -1.54 -1.14 -30.95
CA ILE A 236 -0.25 -1.61 -31.46
C ILE A 236 0.39 -0.53 -32.32
N ASP A 237 1.67 -0.26 -32.07
CA ASP A 237 2.47 0.60 -32.93
C ASP A 237 2.75 -0.09 -34.28
N PRO A 238 2.44 0.56 -35.43
CA PRO A 238 2.59 -0.04 -36.75
C PRO A 238 4.06 -0.34 -37.14
N THR A 239 5.03 0.26 -36.46
CA THR A 239 6.47 0.02 -36.62
C THR A 239 6.98 -1.13 -35.75
N GLY A 240 6.15 -1.62 -34.81
CA GLY A 240 6.50 -2.69 -33.88
C GLY A 240 7.21 -2.22 -32.61
N ARG A 241 7.27 -0.91 -32.34
CA ARG A 241 7.77 -0.37 -31.08
C ARG A 241 6.93 -0.86 -29.89
N LEU A 242 7.58 -1.11 -28.75
CA LEU A 242 6.92 -1.56 -27.52
C LEU A 242 6.40 -0.35 -26.74
N GLY A 243 5.21 -0.46 -26.18
CA GLY A 243 4.54 0.61 -25.44
C GLY A 243 5.07 0.85 -24.01
N CYS A 244 6.13 0.17 -23.63
CA CYS A 244 6.86 0.43 -22.39
C CYS A 244 8.30 -0.06 -22.50
N CYS A 245 9.11 0.30 -21.53
CA CYS A 245 10.39 -0.34 -21.26
C CYS A 245 10.38 -0.89 -19.83
N TRP A 246 10.76 -2.14 -19.61
CA TRP A 246 10.74 -2.70 -18.25
C TRP A 246 11.88 -3.69 -18.02
N VAL A 247 12.32 -3.76 -16.77
CA VAL A 247 13.27 -4.76 -16.29
C VAL A 247 12.83 -5.25 -14.92
N ALA A 248 13.15 -6.51 -14.60
CA ALA A 248 12.94 -7.07 -13.30
C ALA A 248 14.17 -7.83 -12.83
N GLN A 249 14.56 -7.64 -11.58
CA GLN A 249 15.68 -8.32 -10.93
C GLN A 249 15.22 -9.11 -9.71
N ARG A 250 15.67 -10.36 -9.61
CA ARG A 250 15.41 -11.23 -8.45
C ARG A 250 16.20 -10.74 -7.25
N VAL A 251 15.54 -10.61 -6.11
CA VAL A 251 16.23 -10.39 -4.84
C VAL A 251 16.85 -11.72 -4.37
N PRO A 252 18.15 -11.77 -4.01
CA PRO A 252 18.75 -12.97 -3.47
C PRO A 252 18.04 -13.45 -2.21
N ASP A 253 17.92 -14.77 -2.01
CA ASP A 253 17.14 -15.35 -0.90
C ASP A 253 17.54 -14.80 0.48
N ARG A 254 18.81 -14.42 0.68
CA ARG A 254 19.35 -14.00 1.98
C ARG A 254 19.42 -12.49 2.13
N GLU A 255 18.83 -11.75 1.19
CA GLU A 255 18.96 -10.31 1.10
C GLU A 255 17.60 -9.62 1.10
N ILE A 256 17.66 -8.31 1.26
CA ILE A 256 16.53 -7.40 1.21
C ILE A 256 16.80 -6.29 0.20
N VAL A 257 15.72 -5.76 -0.38
CA VAL A 257 15.73 -4.58 -1.25
C VAL A 257 14.77 -3.53 -0.66
N VAL A 258 15.13 -2.26 -0.81
CA VAL A 258 14.34 -1.11 -0.33
C VAL A 258 14.12 -0.17 -1.49
N VAL A 259 12.88 0.21 -1.74
CA VAL A 259 12.47 1.11 -2.80
C VAL A 259 11.70 2.28 -2.19
N PRO A 260 12.37 3.38 -1.84
CA PRO A 260 11.76 4.56 -1.25
C PRO A 260 11.60 5.64 -2.30
N ASN A 261 10.82 5.37 -3.34
CA ASN A 261 10.67 6.24 -4.52
C ASN A 261 11.95 6.50 -5.35
N VAL A 262 12.87 5.55 -5.39
CA VAL A 262 14.12 5.67 -6.17
C VAL A 262 14.38 4.35 -6.90
N SER A 263 14.68 4.39 -8.20
CA SER A 263 15.05 3.21 -8.98
C SER A 263 16.27 2.50 -8.38
N ARG A 264 16.25 1.16 -8.31
CA ARG A 264 17.26 0.37 -7.60
C ARG A 264 18.00 -0.62 -8.49
N ILE A 265 17.42 -1.01 -9.62
CA ILE A 265 18.07 -1.98 -10.53
C ILE A 265 19.30 -1.30 -11.15
N ARG A 266 20.44 -1.98 -11.08
CA ARG A 266 21.73 -1.45 -11.52
C ARG A 266 22.13 -2.06 -12.87
N GLU A 267 23.30 -2.70 -12.94
CA GLU A 267 23.77 -3.36 -14.15
C GLU A 267 22.80 -4.48 -14.58
N VAL A 268 22.36 -4.42 -15.84
CA VAL A 268 21.35 -5.34 -16.38
C VAL A 268 22.01 -6.46 -17.20
N ASP A 269 21.73 -7.71 -16.83
CA ASP A 269 22.11 -8.91 -17.60
C ASP A 269 20.87 -9.74 -18.00
N LEU A 270 20.30 -9.44 -19.17
CA LEU A 270 19.15 -10.21 -19.70
C LEU A 270 19.54 -11.62 -20.20
N GLY A 271 20.83 -11.93 -20.34
CA GLY A 271 21.32 -13.30 -20.57
C GLY A 271 21.14 -14.18 -19.33
N GLY A 272 21.25 -13.57 -18.14
CA GLY A 272 21.04 -14.16 -16.82
C GLY A 272 19.58 -14.41 -16.45
N LYS A 273 18.80 -15.12 -17.28
CA LYS A 273 17.34 -15.37 -17.12
C LYS A 273 16.87 -15.88 -15.75
N LYS A 274 17.78 -16.43 -14.94
CA LYS A 274 17.48 -16.83 -13.56
C LYS A 274 17.20 -15.62 -12.66
N ASN A 275 17.95 -14.54 -12.86
CA ASN A 275 17.99 -13.36 -12.00
C ASN A 275 17.41 -12.11 -12.68
N PHE A 276 17.26 -12.11 -14.01
CA PHE A 276 16.69 -11.01 -14.77
C PHE A 276 15.56 -11.44 -15.71
N MET A 277 14.62 -10.52 -15.90
CA MET A 277 13.61 -10.51 -16.96
C MET A 277 13.51 -9.06 -17.46
N GLY A 278 13.15 -8.83 -18.72
CA GLY A 278 12.97 -7.47 -19.23
C GLY A 278 12.39 -7.46 -20.63
N SER A 279 11.94 -6.30 -21.07
CA SER A 279 11.49 -6.07 -22.44
C SER A 279 12.68 -6.14 -23.41
N ALA A 280 12.36 -6.42 -24.68
CA ALA A 280 13.40 -6.53 -25.72
C ALA A 280 14.07 -5.18 -26.05
N ASN A 281 13.45 -4.05 -25.69
CA ASN A 281 13.92 -2.70 -25.99
C ASN A 281 14.74 -2.05 -24.87
N VAL A 282 15.09 -2.76 -23.78
CA VAL A 282 15.83 -2.18 -22.62
C VAL A 282 17.08 -1.42 -23.03
N PHE A 283 17.91 -1.98 -23.91
CA PHE A 283 19.14 -1.31 -24.36
C PHE A 283 18.86 -0.37 -25.54
N LEU A 284 18.04 -0.83 -26.50
CA LEU A 284 17.79 -0.12 -27.75
C LEU A 284 17.12 1.24 -27.51
N LEU A 285 16.18 1.33 -26.57
CA LEU A 285 15.50 2.58 -26.25
C LEU A 285 16.48 3.61 -25.67
N ALA A 286 17.45 3.19 -24.85
CA ALA A 286 18.43 4.11 -24.29
C ALA A 286 19.37 4.67 -25.38
N GLU A 287 19.79 3.82 -26.33
CA GLU A 287 20.61 4.26 -27.47
C GLU A 287 19.84 5.22 -28.38
N GLU A 288 18.57 4.92 -28.68
CA GLU A 288 17.72 5.78 -29.50
C GLU A 288 17.49 7.17 -28.88
N LEU A 289 17.36 7.22 -27.55
CA LEU A 289 17.21 8.47 -26.80
C LEU A 289 18.54 9.16 -26.51
N GLY A 290 19.67 8.57 -26.88
CA GLY A 290 21.01 9.11 -26.59
C GLY A 290 21.39 9.10 -25.11
N LEU A 291 20.72 8.29 -24.29
CA LEU A 291 20.95 8.15 -22.84
C LEU A 291 22.11 7.20 -22.53
N TRP A 292 22.45 6.32 -23.48
CA TRP A 292 23.56 5.36 -23.34
C TRP A 292 24.19 5.06 -24.69
N ASP A 293 25.49 4.81 -24.70
CA ASP A 293 26.27 4.46 -25.90
C ASP A 293 26.91 3.09 -25.70
N SER A 294 26.44 2.09 -26.45
CA SER A 294 26.98 0.72 -26.39
C SER A 294 28.44 0.61 -26.86
N THR A 295 28.95 1.62 -27.57
CA THR A 295 30.34 1.65 -28.07
C THR A 295 31.32 2.28 -27.10
N SER A 296 30.82 2.95 -26.04
CA SER A 296 31.64 3.59 -25.01
C SER A 296 32.48 2.61 -24.19
N GLY A 297 32.02 1.35 -24.08
CA GLY A 297 32.61 0.34 -23.19
C GLY A 297 32.11 0.39 -21.75
N GLU A 298 31.26 1.36 -21.40
CA GLU A 298 30.64 1.47 -20.08
C GLU A 298 29.47 0.49 -19.91
N PRO A 299 29.30 -0.10 -18.71
CA PRO A 299 28.18 -1.00 -18.46
C PRO A 299 26.84 -0.26 -18.54
N PHE A 300 25.79 -0.97 -18.95
CA PHE A 300 24.43 -0.45 -18.90
C PHE A 300 23.88 -0.54 -17.47
N VAL A 301 23.79 0.59 -16.78
CA VAL A 301 23.28 0.68 -15.40
C VAL A 301 21.90 1.34 -15.40
N TRP A 302 20.85 0.54 -15.21
CA TRP A 302 19.45 0.94 -15.43
C TRP A 302 19.03 2.20 -14.66
N ASN A 303 19.30 2.26 -13.36
CA ASN A 303 18.93 3.41 -12.53
C ASN A 303 19.79 4.66 -12.77
N GLU A 304 20.92 4.55 -13.46
CA GLU A 304 21.74 5.70 -13.87
C GLU A 304 21.33 6.21 -15.27
N VAL A 305 20.83 5.30 -16.13
CA VAL A 305 20.42 5.62 -17.51
C VAL A 305 19.01 6.19 -17.56
N TYR A 306 18.07 5.68 -16.76
CA TYR A 306 16.65 5.99 -16.90
C TYR A 306 16.02 6.71 -15.70
N SER A 307 16.77 6.97 -14.64
CA SER A 307 16.27 7.67 -13.45
C SER A 307 17.09 8.91 -13.15
N ASP A 308 16.44 9.89 -12.54
CA ASP A 308 16.98 11.20 -12.17
C ASP A 308 17.02 11.41 -10.65
N ARG A 309 16.81 10.34 -9.86
CA ARG A 309 16.65 10.42 -8.41
C ARG A 309 17.86 9.91 -7.64
N GLU A 310 18.23 10.66 -6.61
CA GLU A 310 19.31 10.34 -5.68
C GLU A 310 18.83 9.47 -4.51
N ALA A 311 19.78 8.94 -3.72
CA ALA A 311 19.45 8.30 -2.46
C ALA A 311 18.80 9.29 -1.49
N ASN A 312 17.90 8.80 -0.65
CA ASN A 312 17.21 9.61 0.35
C ASN A 312 17.35 9.03 1.76
N LEU A 313 16.90 9.80 2.76
CA LEU A 313 17.00 9.43 4.17
C LEU A 313 16.27 8.12 4.50
N ARG A 314 15.16 7.79 3.82
CA ARG A 314 14.48 6.50 3.95
C ARG A 314 15.39 5.34 3.56
N LEU A 315 16.04 5.42 2.39
CA LEU A 315 16.96 4.38 1.93
C LEU A 315 18.09 4.20 2.94
N TRP A 316 18.77 5.29 3.27
CA TRP A 316 19.88 5.29 4.21
C TRP A 316 19.49 4.72 5.57
N ASN A 317 18.35 5.15 6.13
CA ASN A 317 17.95 4.77 7.47
C ASN A 317 17.66 3.27 7.56
N VAL A 318 17.02 2.66 6.56
CA VAL A 318 16.80 1.21 6.53
C VAL A 318 18.12 0.44 6.45
N TYR A 319 19.08 0.92 5.65
CA TYR A 319 20.43 0.35 5.60
C TYR A 319 21.15 0.44 6.96
N ARG A 320 21.09 1.61 7.60
CA ARG A 320 21.67 1.86 8.93
C ARG A 320 21.08 0.94 9.99
N LEU A 321 19.76 0.72 9.98
CA LEU A 321 19.06 -0.10 10.97
C LEU A 321 19.30 -1.60 10.76
N LEU A 322 19.27 -2.07 9.52
CA LEU A 322 19.28 -3.50 9.22
C LEU A 322 20.66 -4.06 8.85
N ALA A 323 21.58 -3.20 8.42
CA ALA A 323 22.97 -3.54 8.10
C ALA A 323 23.95 -2.62 8.84
N HIS A 324 23.62 -2.31 10.10
CA HIS A 324 24.37 -1.43 10.99
C HIS A 324 25.87 -1.71 10.99
N SER A 325 26.30 -2.97 10.97
CA SER A 325 27.71 -3.35 10.98
C SER A 325 28.51 -2.87 9.75
N ARG A 326 27.82 -2.38 8.70
CA ARG A 326 28.41 -1.86 7.45
C ARG A 326 27.94 -0.46 7.09
N TYR A 327 26.78 -0.03 7.60
CA TYR A 327 26.11 1.21 7.21
C TYR A 327 25.84 2.15 8.40
N ASP A 328 26.51 1.97 9.53
CA ASP A 328 26.58 2.98 10.60
C ASP A 328 27.49 4.15 10.18
N ARG A 329 26.97 5.00 9.29
CA ARG A 329 27.68 6.15 8.72
C ARG A 329 26.71 7.29 8.41
N PRO A 330 27.20 8.53 8.25
CA PRO A 330 26.37 9.66 7.85
C PRO A 330 25.63 9.42 6.52
N PHE A 331 24.54 10.14 6.32
CA PHE A 331 23.78 10.09 5.07
C PHE A 331 24.64 10.57 3.89
N THR A 332 24.49 9.89 2.75
CA THR A 332 24.99 10.32 1.45
C THR A 332 23.88 10.21 0.41
N PRO A 333 23.70 11.22 -0.47
CA PRO A 333 22.75 11.16 -1.58
C PRO A 333 23.26 10.30 -2.75
N ASP A 334 24.55 9.92 -2.75
CA ASP A 334 25.12 9.07 -3.79
C ASP A 334 24.42 7.69 -3.79
N LEU A 335 23.64 7.42 -4.82
CA LEU A 335 22.90 6.18 -4.95
C LEU A 335 23.82 4.97 -5.16
N ALA A 336 25.02 5.19 -5.71
CA ALA A 336 25.98 4.13 -5.99
C ALA A 336 26.51 3.47 -4.71
N GLU A 337 26.49 4.20 -3.59
CA GLU A 337 26.87 3.77 -2.24
C GLU A 337 25.87 2.77 -1.62
N TYR A 338 24.69 2.61 -2.22
CA TYR A 338 23.66 1.65 -1.79
C TYR A 338 23.45 0.61 -2.90
N PRO A 339 23.83 -0.67 -2.70
CA PRO A 339 23.64 -1.71 -3.71
C PRO A 339 22.15 -1.99 -3.99
N PHE A 340 21.86 -2.73 -5.06
CA PHE A 340 20.50 -3.17 -5.38
C PHE A 340 19.82 -3.84 -4.18
N SER A 341 20.52 -4.78 -3.55
CA SER A 341 20.08 -5.49 -2.35
C SER A 341 21.23 -5.68 -1.37
N PHE A 342 20.87 -6.00 -0.11
CA PHE A 342 21.86 -6.27 0.93
C PHE A 342 21.39 -7.34 1.90
N LYS A 343 22.34 -8.10 2.45
CA LYS A 343 22.06 -9.06 3.53
C LYS A 343 21.89 -8.31 4.86
N PRO A 344 20.79 -8.43 5.62
CA PRO A 344 20.72 -7.81 6.94
C PRO A 344 21.64 -8.51 7.95
N ASP A 345 22.05 -7.80 9.00
CA ASP A 345 22.94 -8.31 10.05
C ASP A 345 22.30 -9.47 10.82
N LYS A 346 20.98 -9.42 10.96
CA LYS A 346 20.13 -10.46 11.54
C LYS A 346 18.97 -10.78 10.61
N LYS A 347 18.41 -11.98 10.76
CA LYS A 347 17.15 -12.31 10.08
C LYS A 347 16.00 -11.48 10.63
N LEU A 348 15.03 -11.17 9.79
CA LEU A 348 13.90 -10.29 10.10
C LEU A 348 12.62 -11.07 10.34
N SER A 349 11.92 -10.78 11.42
CA SER A 349 10.52 -11.11 11.61
C SER A 349 9.63 -10.04 10.96
N VAL A 350 8.33 -10.32 10.81
CA VAL A 350 7.35 -9.29 10.42
C VAL A 350 7.39 -8.09 11.37
N TRP A 351 7.64 -8.31 12.66
CA TRP A 351 7.69 -7.24 13.67
C TRP A 351 8.93 -6.34 13.56
N ASP A 352 10.05 -6.88 13.06
CA ASP A 352 11.21 -6.06 12.72
C ASP A 352 10.89 -5.13 11.54
N ILE A 353 10.05 -5.58 10.61
CA ILE A 353 9.59 -4.77 9.47
C ILE A 353 8.58 -3.71 9.94
N VAL A 354 7.62 -4.08 10.78
CA VAL A 354 6.69 -3.13 11.43
C VAL A 354 7.47 -2.00 12.12
N ALA A 355 8.56 -2.32 12.82
CA ALA A 355 9.40 -1.32 13.48
C ALA A 355 10.04 -0.31 12.51
N LEU A 356 10.38 -0.71 11.28
CA LEU A 356 10.92 0.21 10.26
C LEU A 356 9.90 1.27 9.84
N TYR A 357 8.61 0.89 9.78
CA TYR A 357 7.51 1.82 9.48
C TYR A 357 7.13 2.72 10.67
N ARG A 358 7.86 2.63 11.78
CA ARG A 358 7.70 3.45 12.99
C ARG A 358 8.95 4.27 13.33
N ASP A 359 10.06 4.06 12.60
CA ASP A 359 11.36 4.63 12.94
C ASP A 359 11.52 6.06 12.39
N ASN A 360 11.89 6.97 13.28
CA ASN A 360 12.06 8.40 13.01
C ASN A 360 13.55 8.78 13.01
N ALA A 361 14.42 7.84 12.66
CA ALA A 361 15.88 7.96 12.70
C ALA A 361 16.42 8.32 14.08
N GLU A 362 15.78 7.80 15.14
CA GLU A 362 16.16 8.07 16.52
C GLU A 362 17.64 7.76 16.78
N GLY A 363 18.30 8.68 17.50
CA GLY A 363 19.73 8.54 17.81
C GLY A 363 20.68 8.98 16.69
N THR A 364 20.19 9.70 15.68
CA THR A 364 21.00 10.27 14.60
C THR A 364 20.82 11.78 14.51
N GLU A 365 21.62 12.45 13.66
CA GLU A 365 21.42 13.87 13.33
C GLU A 365 20.11 14.14 12.58
N GLN A 366 19.49 13.11 12.00
CA GLN A 366 18.23 13.18 11.26
C GLN A 366 17.01 12.77 12.10
N ASP A 367 17.17 12.71 13.43
CA ASP A 367 16.12 12.33 14.36
C ASP A 367 14.97 13.36 14.35
N ASN A 368 13.85 12.98 13.73
CA ASN A 368 12.68 13.86 13.58
C ASN A 368 12.01 14.20 14.92
N THR A 369 12.34 13.51 16.03
CA THR A 369 11.79 13.80 17.36
C THR A 369 12.54 14.92 18.10
N LYS A 370 13.58 15.49 17.49
CA LYS A 370 14.48 16.49 18.10
C LYS A 370 14.32 17.87 17.47
N GLY A 371 14.82 18.86 18.20
CA GLY A 371 14.91 20.25 17.73
C GLY A 371 13.61 21.02 17.85
N ILE A 372 13.69 22.31 17.54
CA ILE A 372 12.56 23.25 17.64
C ILE A 372 11.40 22.87 16.71
N ALA A 373 11.72 22.27 15.56
CA ALA A 373 10.76 21.93 14.51
C ALA A 373 9.80 20.79 14.92
N ALA A 374 10.24 19.89 15.82
CA ALA A 374 9.42 18.84 16.44
C ALA A 374 8.52 19.37 17.58
N GLY A 375 8.62 20.66 17.90
CA GLY A 375 7.84 21.30 18.96
C GLY A 375 8.24 20.86 20.38
N PRO A 376 7.52 21.38 21.41
CA PRO A 376 7.85 21.11 22.81
C PRO A 376 7.60 19.65 23.21
N TRP A 377 6.87 18.91 22.38
CA TRP A 377 6.47 17.53 22.63
C TRP A 377 7.11 16.51 21.69
N SER A 378 8.16 16.88 20.96
CA SER A 378 8.97 15.95 20.15
C SER A 378 8.15 15.19 19.09
N CYS A 379 7.18 15.83 18.46
CA CYS A 379 6.34 15.23 17.43
C CYS A 379 7.14 15.10 16.11
N PRO A 380 7.40 13.86 15.63
CA PRO A 380 8.24 13.65 14.46
C PRO A 380 7.62 14.17 13.16
N VAL A 381 6.28 14.18 13.11
CA VAL A 381 5.48 14.61 11.97
C VAL A 381 4.77 15.94 12.24
N ALA A 382 5.34 16.77 13.11
CA ALA A 382 4.82 18.11 13.35
C ALA A 382 4.71 18.88 12.02
N PRO A 383 3.61 19.64 11.77
CA PRO A 383 3.48 20.44 10.55
C PRO A 383 4.61 21.47 10.36
N THR A 384 5.26 21.84 11.46
CA THR A 384 6.43 22.74 11.48
C THR A 384 7.75 22.06 11.14
N ASN A 385 7.77 20.72 11.05
CA ASN A 385 8.98 19.96 10.78
C ASN A 385 9.21 19.80 9.27
N PRO A 386 10.22 20.48 8.67
CA PRO A 386 10.46 20.41 7.24
C PRO A 386 10.92 19.01 6.78
N THR A 387 11.39 18.16 7.69
CA THR A 387 11.83 16.79 7.40
C THR A 387 10.79 15.73 7.77
N ALA A 388 9.57 16.13 8.15
CA ALA A 388 8.48 15.23 8.55
C ALA A 388 8.18 14.12 7.53
N SER A 389 8.39 14.38 6.23
CA SER A 389 8.14 13.44 5.14
C SER A 389 9.41 12.80 4.57
N TYR A 390 10.57 12.95 5.23
CA TYR A 390 11.85 12.44 4.71
C TYR A 390 12.21 11.04 5.23
N LEU A 391 11.44 10.51 6.18
CA LEU A 391 11.59 9.17 6.72
C LEU A 391 10.37 8.30 6.34
N VAL A 392 10.38 7.04 6.74
CA VAL A 392 9.34 6.08 6.32
C VAL A 392 7.97 6.45 6.89
N PRO A 393 7.83 6.80 8.18
CA PRO A 393 6.56 7.29 8.70
C PRO A 393 6.31 8.72 8.23
N VAL A 394 5.15 8.96 7.64
CA VAL A 394 4.74 10.28 7.14
C VAL A 394 3.30 10.61 7.55
N PRO A 395 2.95 11.90 7.73
CA PRO A 395 1.63 12.29 8.23
C PRO A 395 0.47 12.02 7.26
N ASN A 396 0.75 11.83 5.98
CA ASN A 396 -0.24 11.58 4.92
C ASN A 396 -0.27 10.12 4.45
N CYS A 397 0.19 9.20 5.30
CA CYS A 397 0.12 7.77 5.04
C CYS A 397 -1.34 7.29 5.16
N GLU A 398 -1.85 6.67 4.10
CA GLU A 398 -3.22 6.16 4.02
C GLU A 398 -3.32 4.80 4.67
N TYR A 399 -2.33 3.95 4.38
CA TYR A 399 -2.17 2.63 4.97
C TYR A 399 -0.77 2.10 4.72
N THR A 400 -0.39 1.11 5.52
CA THR A 400 0.77 0.26 5.28
C THR A 400 0.33 -1.20 5.18
N VAL A 401 0.81 -1.92 4.17
CA VAL A 401 0.61 -3.35 4.00
C VAL A 401 1.95 -4.07 4.12
N ILE A 402 1.99 -5.15 4.89
CA ILE A 402 3.09 -6.12 4.92
C ILE A 402 2.53 -7.47 4.50
N ASN A 403 2.89 -7.92 3.30
CA ASN A 403 2.44 -9.19 2.75
C ASN A 403 3.43 -10.29 3.10
N GLN A 404 2.98 -11.38 3.71
CA GLN A 404 3.81 -12.51 4.14
C GLN A 404 3.34 -13.81 3.49
N ALA A 405 4.20 -14.44 2.68
CA ALA A 405 3.92 -15.74 2.04
C ALA A 405 4.70 -16.89 2.71
N ARG A 406 3.99 -17.94 3.15
CA ARG A 406 4.51 -19.01 4.03
C ARG A 406 4.38 -20.38 3.37
N ASP A 407 5.49 -20.84 2.78
CA ASP A 407 5.51 -22.00 1.88
C ASP A 407 5.30 -23.38 2.55
N TRP A 408 5.24 -23.43 3.88
CA TRP A 408 4.98 -24.64 4.67
C TRP A 408 3.48 -24.85 5.00
N LEU A 409 2.62 -23.96 4.51
CA LEU A 409 1.17 -23.99 4.67
C LEU A 409 0.48 -23.99 3.28
N PRO A 410 -0.72 -24.60 3.17
CA PRO A 410 -1.56 -24.45 1.98
C PRO A 410 -1.86 -22.98 1.69
N ASP A 411 -2.03 -22.60 0.42
CA ASP A 411 -2.14 -21.19 0.03
C ASP A 411 -3.17 -20.37 0.82
N PRO A 412 -4.42 -20.84 1.00
CA PRO A 412 -5.45 -20.09 1.76
C PRO A 412 -5.07 -19.79 3.22
N ILE A 413 -4.09 -20.52 3.76
CA ILE A 413 -3.60 -20.37 5.14
C ILE A 413 -2.23 -19.68 5.14
N GLY A 414 -1.38 -19.95 4.16
CA GLY A 414 0.00 -19.50 4.14
C GLY A 414 0.15 -17.99 3.96
N GLY A 415 -0.70 -17.37 3.15
CA GLY A 415 -0.63 -15.93 2.89
C GLY A 415 -1.30 -15.13 4.01
N ILE A 416 -0.58 -14.18 4.59
CA ILE A 416 -1.13 -13.17 5.50
C ILE A 416 -0.77 -11.79 4.97
N SER A 417 -1.77 -10.95 4.76
CA SER A 417 -1.59 -9.51 4.58
C SER A 417 -1.82 -8.81 5.90
N TRP A 418 -0.78 -8.20 6.44
CA TRP A 418 -0.81 -7.41 7.66
C TRP A 418 -1.13 -5.95 7.29
N TYR A 419 -2.31 -5.47 7.66
CA TYR A 419 -2.81 -4.16 7.27
C TYR A 419 -2.81 -3.19 8.45
N GLY A 420 -2.10 -2.07 8.31
CA GLY A 420 -2.14 -0.94 9.23
C GLY A 420 -2.83 0.25 8.59
N PRO A 421 -4.03 0.66 9.03
CA PRO A 421 -4.67 1.89 8.56
C PRO A 421 -3.93 3.13 9.10
N ASP A 422 -3.79 4.20 8.31
CA ASP A 422 -3.03 5.41 8.66
C ASP A 422 -1.52 5.16 8.85
N MET A 423 -0.81 6.10 9.48
CA MET A 423 0.65 6.08 9.64
C MET A 423 1.13 5.00 10.62
N GLY A 424 2.07 4.16 10.16
CA GLY A 424 2.62 3.03 10.92
C GLY A 424 3.03 3.31 12.36
N THR A 425 3.52 4.53 12.66
CA THR A 425 3.87 5.00 14.02
C THR A 425 2.73 4.81 15.04
N THR A 426 1.49 5.06 14.65
CA THR A 426 0.30 5.03 15.51
C THR A 426 -0.69 3.93 15.12
N SER A 427 -0.44 3.19 14.04
CA SER A 427 -1.28 2.07 13.58
C SER A 427 -1.01 0.74 14.31
N VAL A 428 -1.93 -0.20 14.15
CA VAL A 428 -1.78 -1.63 14.49
C VAL A 428 -1.94 -2.45 13.23
N PHE A 429 -1.04 -3.41 13.04
CA PHE A 429 -1.00 -4.26 11.86
C PHE A 429 -1.87 -5.50 12.03
N VAL A 430 -3.07 -5.48 11.46
CA VAL A 430 -4.06 -6.56 11.59
C VAL A 430 -3.84 -7.66 10.54
N PRO A 431 -3.77 -8.95 10.92
CA PRO A 431 -3.55 -10.05 9.98
C PRO A 431 -4.83 -10.47 9.24
N PHE A 432 -4.80 -10.37 7.91
CA PHE A 432 -5.80 -10.93 7.00
C PHE A 432 -5.24 -12.12 6.21
N TYR A 433 -5.77 -13.31 6.46
CA TYR A 433 -5.39 -14.51 5.70
C TYR A 433 -5.92 -14.42 4.26
N CYS A 434 -5.12 -14.75 3.25
CA CYS A 434 -5.53 -14.62 1.85
C CYS A 434 -6.66 -15.58 1.42
N GLY A 435 -6.97 -16.59 2.25
CA GLY A 435 -8.04 -17.56 2.01
C GLY A 435 -9.40 -17.20 2.61
N ILE A 436 -9.61 -15.97 3.09
CA ILE A 436 -10.92 -15.54 3.59
C ILE A 436 -11.88 -15.21 2.43
N ASN A 437 -13.18 -15.24 2.72
CA ASN A 437 -14.23 -15.01 1.72
C ASN A 437 -14.79 -13.58 1.73
N LYS A 438 -14.41 -12.77 2.73
CA LYS A 438 -14.79 -11.36 2.87
C LYS A 438 -13.89 -10.67 3.90
N LEU A 439 -13.74 -9.35 3.77
CA LEU A 439 -13.11 -8.51 4.79
C LEU A 439 -14.14 -7.98 5.80
N PRO A 440 -13.71 -7.56 7.00
CA PRO A 440 -14.56 -6.83 7.94
C PRO A 440 -14.98 -5.49 7.33
N GLU A 441 -16.28 -5.18 7.41
CA GLU A 441 -16.87 -3.96 6.83
C GLU A 441 -16.11 -2.69 7.23
N LYS A 442 -15.68 -2.61 8.50
CA LYS A 442 -14.97 -1.45 9.07
C LYS A 442 -13.68 -1.07 8.33
N TYR A 443 -13.00 -2.04 7.71
CA TYR A 443 -11.75 -1.81 6.97
C TYR A 443 -12.00 -1.48 5.49
N SER A 444 -13.23 -1.70 5.02
CA SER A 444 -13.66 -1.48 3.63
C SER A 444 -14.62 -0.30 3.49
N THR A 445 -14.70 0.60 4.49
CA THR A 445 -15.67 1.69 4.54
C THR A 445 -15.04 3.00 4.97
N GLY A 446 -15.45 4.09 4.32
CA GLY A 446 -15.04 5.47 4.62
C GLY A 446 -14.52 6.20 3.38
N ASN A 447 -14.42 7.50 3.52
CA ASN A 447 -13.72 8.42 2.62
C ASN A 447 -13.11 9.55 3.49
N HIS A 448 -12.33 10.45 2.89
CA HIS A 448 -11.65 11.53 3.61
C HIS A 448 -12.56 12.70 4.02
N TRP A 449 -13.78 12.75 3.51
CA TRP A 449 -14.67 13.91 3.66
C TRP A 449 -15.64 13.78 4.83
N GLU A 450 -15.94 12.54 5.25
CA GLU A 450 -16.92 12.25 6.28
C GLU A 450 -16.36 11.27 7.31
N ILE A 451 -16.21 11.74 8.57
CA ILE A 451 -15.89 10.85 9.69
C ILE A 451 -17.01 9.84 9.90
N SER A 452 -16.65 8.57 10.04
CA SER A 452 -17.59 7.49 10.30
C SER A 452 -17.09 6.62 11.44
N GLY A 453 -17.90 6.49 12.50
CA GLY A 453 -17.64 5.55 13.60
C GLY A 453 -17.65 4.08 13.16
N ASN A 454 -18.08 3.80 11.92
CA ASN A 454 -17.95 2.48 11.32
C ASN A 454 -16.65 2.28 10.54
N SER A 455 -15.80 3.31 10.38
CA SER A 455 -14.53 3.17 9.69
C SER A 455 -13.40 2.91 10.68
N ALA A 456 -12.62 1.85 10.43
CA ALA A 456 -11.39 1.60 11.18
C ALA A 456 -10.39 2.73 10.90
N TRP A 457 -10.22 3.13 9.64
CA TRP A 457 -9.26 4.17 9.26
C TRP A 457 -9.47 5.48 10.03
N TRP A 458 -10.72 5.94 10.18
CA TRP A 458 -11.01 7.14 10.98
C TRP A 458 -10.65 7.00 12.46
N ALA A 459 -10.74 5.80 13.04
CA ALA A 459 -10.27 5.57 14.41
C ALA A 459 -8.75 5.75 14.51
N PHE A 460 -8.01 5.16 13.57
CA PHE A 460 -6.55 5.25 13.49
C PHE A 460 -6.08 6.68 13.22
N ASN A 461 -6.67 7.35 12.24
CA ASN A 461 -6.35 8.73 11.89
C ASN A 461 -6.67 9.70 13.04
N LEU A 462 -7.77 9.51 13.77
CA LEU A 462 -8.11 10.33 14.94
C LEU A 462 -7.08 10.17 16.06
N VAL A 463 -6.70 8.92 16.40
CA VAL A 463 -5.61 8.66 17.38
C VAL A 463 -4.32 9.34 16.92
N SER A 464 -3.94 9.16 15.66
CA SER A 464 -2.73 9.72 15.06
C SER A 464 -2.66 11.24 15.20
N ASN A 465 -3.71 11.94 14.77
CA ASN A 465 -3.82 13.40 14.86
C ASN A 465 -3.83 13.91 16.31
N TRP A 466 -4.53 13.23 17.20
CA TRP A 466 -4.62 13.65 18.60
C TRP A 466 -3.27 13.51 19.32
N VAL A 467 -2.58 12.39 19.09
CA VAL A 467 -1.26 12.09 19.66
C VAL A 467 -0.24 13.14 19.25
N ASN A 468 -0.30 13.65 18.02
CA ASN A 468 0.63 14.66 17.52
C ASN A 468 0.64 15.95 18.34
N LEU A 469 -0.45 16.27 19.08
CA LEU A 469 -0.54 17.47 19.92
C LEU A 469 0.43 17.43 21.11
N MET A 470 0.62 16.26 21.73
CA MET A 470 1.55 16.05 22.85
C MET A 470 2.29 14.71 22.72
N TYR A 471 2.95 14.51 21.57
CA TYR A 471 3.50 13.23 21.13
C TYR A 471 4.30 12.50 22.22
N SER A 472 5.33 13.11 22.79
CA SER A 472 6.20 12.48 23.81
C SER A 472 5.48 12.02 25.08
N VAL A 473 4.27 12.53 25.32
CA VAL A 473 3.41 12.14 26.43
C VAL A 473 2.42 11.05 25.99
N MET A 474 1.62 11.32 24.95
CA MET A 474 0.51 10.46 24.53
C MET A 474 0.96 9.18 23.80
N ILE A 475 2.11 9.20 23.13
CA ILE A 475 2.62 8.03 22.38
C ILE A 475 2.85 6.81 23.28
N LYS A 476 2.98 7.01 24.60
CA LYS A 476 3.16 5.92 25.57
C LYS A 476 1.92 5.04 25.65
N ASP A 477 0.73 5.63 25.70
CA ASP A 477 -0.54 4.89 25.74
C ASP A 477 -0.78 4.15 24.42
N VAL A 478 -0.45 4.81 23.30
CA VAL A 478 -0.50 4.18 21.97
C VAL A 478 0.43 2.96 21.90
N ARG A 479 1.67 3.09 22.36
CA ARG A 479 2.66 1.99 22.34
C ARG A 479 2.24 0.84 23.24
N GLU A 480 1.64 1.13 24.41
CA GLU A 480 1.08 0.10 25.28
C GLU A 480 -0.09 -0.64 24.60
N ALA A 481 -1.01 0.09 23.99
CA ALA A 481 -2.14 -0.48 23.24
C ALA A 481 -1.66 -1.32 22.04
N GLN A 482 -0.73 -0.80 21.24
CA GLN A 482 -0.09 -1.51 20.13
C GLN A 482 0.55 -2.82 20.63
N PHE A 483 1.37 -2.75 21.67
CA PHE A 483 2.04 -3.92 22.23
C PHE A 483 1.04 -4.99 22.66
N ASN A 484 -0.05 -4.60 23.34
CA ASN A 484 -1.07 -5.52 23.82
C ASN A 484 -1.83 -6.21 22.68
N LEU A 485 -2.22 -5.47 21.64
CA LEU A 485 -2.96 -6.03 20.50
C LEU A 485 -2.04 -6.88 19.60
N GLU A 486 -0.89 -6.34 19.19
CA GLU A 486 0.03 -7.01 18.26
C GLU A 486 0.68 -8.26 18.89
N SER A 487 0.95 -8.24 20.21
CA SER A 487 1.41 -9.44 20.90
C SER A 487 0.33 -10.52 20.95
N ALA A 488 -0.93 -10.15 21.18
CA ALA A 488 -2.04 -11.11 21.15
C ALA A 488 -2.22 -11.72 19.75
N GLU A 489 -2.11 -10.93 18.69
CA GLU A 489 -2.16 -11.41 17.31
C GLU A 489 -1.00 -12.38 17.03
N ARG A 490 0.24 -11.96 17.32
CA ARG A 490 1.45 -12.78 17.17
C ARG A 490 1.31 -14.14 17.83
N ASP A 491 0.87 -14.15 19.09
CA ASP A 491 0.80 -15.36 19.90
C ASP A 491 -0.31 -16.31 19.41
N MET A 492 -1.34 -15.76 18.74
CA MET A 492 -2.46 -16.54 18.21
C MET A 492 -2.22 -17.15 16.84
N ILE A 493 -1.37 -16.57 15.97
CA ILE A 493 -1.14 -17.06 14.59
C ILE A 493 -0.89 -18.57 14.54
N THR A 494 0.02 -19.10 15.36
CA THR A 494 0.36 -20.53 15.35
C THR A 494 -0.84 -21.42 15.71
N THR A 495 -1.72 -20.95 16.60
CA THR A 495 -2.92 -21.68 17.01
C THR A 495 -3.97 -21.65 15.91
N ILE A 496 -4.17 -20.49 15.28
CA ILE A 496 -5.07 -20.32 14.14
C ILE A 496 -4.61 -21.19 12.96
N ASP A 497 -3.33 -21.15 12.60
CA ASP A 497 -2.74 -21.98 11.54
C ASP A 497 -3.02 -23.48 11.74
N LYS A 498 -2.79 -23.98 12.96
CA LYS A 498 -3.01 -25.40 13.29
C LYS A 498 -4.49 -25.79 13.16
N LYS A 499 -5.41 -24.93 13.59
CA LYS A 499 -6.86 -25.17 13.48
C LYS A 499 -7.32 -25.09 12.03
N ALA A 500 -6.92 -24.05 11.29
CA ALA A 500 -7.22 -23.88 9.87
C ALA A 500 -6.69 -25.06 9.05
N LYS A 501 -5.44 -25.49 9.27
CA LYS A 501 -4.84 -26.64 8.58
C LYS A 501 -5.59 -27.95 8.84
N ARG A 502 -6.14 -28.14 10.04
CA ARG A 502 -6.97 -29.30 10.37
C ARG A 502 -8.33 -29.25 9.67
N LEU A 503 -8.95 -28.09 9.59
CA LEU A 503 -10.22 -27.89 8.89
C LEU A 503 -10.04 -28.05 7.37
N TYR A 504 -9.00 -27.45 6.81
CA TYR A 504 -8.67 -27.51 5.39
C TYR A 504 -8.51 -28.94 4.87
N ARG A 505 -7.89 -29.83 5.68
CA ARG A 505 -7.76 -31.26 5.36
C ARG A 505 -9.09 -32.01 5.28
N LYS A 506 -10.14 -31.48 5.93
CA LYS A 506 -11.49 -32.04 5.85
C LYS A 506 -12.24 -31.43 4.67
N ASP A 507 -12.21 -30.10 4.58
CA ASP A 507 -12.88 -29.31 3.56
C ASP A 507 -12.23 -27.91 3.52
N PRO A 508 -11.71 -27.46 2.37
CA PRO A 508 -11.17 -26.11 2.21
C PRO A 508 -12.14 -24.99 2.63
N SER A 509 -13.44 -25.15 2.39
CA SER A 509 -14.45 -24.15 2.75
C SER A 509 -14.54 -23.95 4.27
N LEU A 510 -14.43 -25.02 5.06
CA LEU A 510 -14.43 -24.93 6.53
C LEU A 510 -13.23 -24.15 7.07
N ALA A 511 -12.08 -24.21 6.38
CA ALA A 511 -10.93 -23.39 6.74
C ALA A 511 -11.15 -21.92 6.35
N ALA A 512 -11.71 -21.66 5.16
CA ALA A 512 -12.03 -20.32 4.70
C ALA A 512 -13.04 -19.63 5.64
N ASP A 513 -14.11 -20.31 6.03
CA ASP A 513 -15.10 -19.79 6.98
C ASP A 513 -14.47 -19.50 8.36
N PHE A 514 -13.70 -20.45 8.89
CA PHE A 514 -13.02 -20.26 10.18
C PHE A 514 -12.02 -19.10 10.17
N LEU A 515 -11.23 -18.96 9.10
CA LEU A 515 -10.29 -17.85 8.96
C LEU A 515 -11.02 -16.52 8.77
N THR A 516 -12.11 -16.53 8.01
CA THR A 516 -12.97 -15.35 7.81
C THR A 516 -13.53 -14.87 9.14
N ASP A 517 -14.11 -15.76 9.94
CA ASP A 517 -14.65 -15.43 11.27
C ASP A 517 -13.55 -14.88 12.19
N TYR A 518 -12.39 -15.55 12.25
CA TYR A 518 -11.25 -15.08 13.04
C TYR A 518 -10.80 -13.68 12.63
N CYS A 519 -10.59 -13.43 11.33
CA CYS A 519 -10.13 -12.15 10.82
C CYS A 519 -11.15 -11.04 11.12
N ILE A 520 -12.45 -11.30 10.96
CA ILE A 520 -13.50 -10.32 11.24
C ILE A 520 -13.58 -10.01 12.74
N GLU A 521 -13.61 -11.03 13.59
CA GLU A 521 -13.65 -10.86 15.04
C GLU A 521 -12.43 -10.08 15.55
N ASN A 522 -11.23 -10.46 15.09
CA ASN A 522 -9.98 -9.79 15.48
C ASN A 522 -9.95 -8.33 15.02
N ALA A 523 -10.24 -8.09 13.74
CA ALA A 523 -10.22 -6.74 13.17
C ALA A 523 -11.26 -5.81 13.82
N ASN A 524 -12.48 -6.32 14.07
CA ASN A 524 -13.50 -5.53 14.76
C ASN A 524 -13.09 -5.21 16.21
N LYS A 525 -12.45 -6.15 16.91
CA LYS A 525 -11.89 -5.92 18.24
C LYS A 525 -10.80 -4.85 18.21
N VAL A 526 -9.89 -4.90 17.24
CA VAL A 526 -8.82 -3.90 17.09
C VAL A 526 -9.40 -2.52 16.78
N ALA A 527 -10.33 -2.42 15.83
CA ALA A 527 -10.99 -1.15 15.50
C ALA A 527 -11.77 -0.57 16.69
N ALA A 528 -12.47 -1.39 17.46
CA ALA A 528 -13.14 -0.95 18.69
C ALA A 528 -12.15 -0.44 19.74
N ALA A 529 -11.06 -1.18 19.98
CA ALA A 529 -10.01 -0.76 20.90
C ALA A 529 -9.34 0.56 20.48
N TRP A 530 -9.26 0.84 19.17
CA TRP A 530 -8.72 2.12 18.67
C TRP A 530 -9.69 3.29 18.85
N TRP A 531 -11.00 3.07 18.70
CA TRP A 531 -12.01 4.06 19.08
C TRP A 531 -11.99 4.34 20.58
N ASP A 532 -11.94 3.30 21.41
CA ASP A 532 -11.82 3.44 22.86
C ASP A 532 -10.55 4.21 23.25
N LEU A 533 -9.43 3.95 22.57
CA LEU A 533 -8.17 4.68 22.76
C LEU A 533 -8.32 6.15 22.36
N ALA A 534 -8.97 6.47 21.24
CA ALA A 534 -9.22 7.85 20.85
C ALA A 534 -10.03 8.60 21.92
N GLU A 535 -11.13 8.00 22.40
CA GLU A 535 -11.95 8.56 23.48
C GLU A 535 -11.14 8.76 24.77
N HIS A 536 -10.31 7.76 25.12
CA HIS A 536 -9.43 7.83 26.28
C HIS A 536 -8.45 9.01 26.16
N LEU A 537 -7.74 9.13 25.03
CA LEU A 537 -6.75 10.18 24.81
C LEU A 537 -7.40 11.57 24.84
N ILE A 538 -8.60 11.72 24.28
CA ILE A 538 -9.36 12.98 24.36
C ILE A 538 -9.65 13.32 25.82
N CYS A 539 -10.20 12.39 26.60
CA CYS A 539 -10.56 12.64 28.00
C CYS A 539 -9.34 12.89 28.89
N GLN A 540 -8.30 12.06 28.74
CA GLN A 540 -7.11 12.04 29.59
C GLN A 540 -6.22 13.26 29.39
N TYR A 541 -6.24 13.84 28.17
CA TYR A 541 -5.36 14.93 27.78
C TYR A 541 -6.09 16.24 27.41
N ASP A 542 -7.38 16.33 27.72
CA ASP A 542 -8.24 17.47 27.45
C ASP A 542 -7.64 18.79 28.00
N ASP A 543 -7.71 19.85 27.19
CA ASP A 543 -7.11 21.18 27.39
C ASP A 543 -5.59 21.18 27.70
N GLY A 544 -4.86 20.21 27.14
CA GLY A 544 -3.42 20.06 27.38
C GLY A 544 -3.09 19.63 28.81
N GLY A 545 -4.08 19.11 29.54
CA GLY A 545 -3.89 18.48 30.84
C GLY A 545 -3.34 17.05 30.72
N VAL A 546 -3.01 16.44 31.85
CA VAL A 546 -2.73 15.01 31.99
C VAL A 546 -3.47 14.52 33.22
N GLY A 547 -4.41 13.58 33.04
CA GLY A 547 -5.21 12.99 34.10
C GLY A 547 -6.71 13.28 33.98
N VAL A 548 -7.49 12.70 34.88
CA VAL A 548 -8.96 12.86 34.91
C VAL A 548 -9.36 14.24 35.44
N TYR A 549 -10.48 14.78 34.96
CA TYR A 549 -11.03 16.07 35.39
C TYR A 549 -11.17 16.14 36.92
N GLY A 550 -10.48 17.09 37.56
CA GLY A 550 -10.38 17.24 39.02
C GLY A 550 -9.01 16.90 39.62
N GLU A 551 -8.21 16.08 38.93
CA GLU A 551 -6.84 15.69 39.32
C GLU A 551 -5.79 16.04 38.24
N LYS A 552 -6.20 16.80 37.21
CA LYS A 552 -5.34 17.15 36.06
C LYS A 552 -4.05 17.87 36.48
N GLY A 553 -2.92 17.26 36.14
CA GLY A 553 -1.64 17.98 36.02
C GLY A 553 -1.60 18.75 34.69
N LYS A 554 -0.80 19.81 34.61
CA LYS A 554 -0.44 20.45 33.33
C LYS A 554 1.04 20.21 33.06
N PRO A 555 1.40 19.37 32.07
CA PRO A 555 2.80 19.19 31.70
C PRO A 555 3.31 20.54 31.19
N ARG A 556 4.46 20.96 31.69
CA ARG A 556 5.10 22.19 31.24
C ARG A 556 5.95 21.87 30.00
N PRO A 557 5.95 22.73 28.97
CA PRO A 557 6.92 22.64 27.91
C PRO A 557 8.35 22.58 28.49
N PRO A 558 9.25 21.79 27.90
CA PRO A 558 10.65 21.74 28.31
C PRO A 558 11.29 23.14 28.28
N GLU A 559 12.22 23.41 29.21
CA GLU A 559 12.82 24.75 29.34
C GLU A 559 13.60 25.16 28.09
N TRP A 560 14.36 24.22 27.50
CA TRP A 560 15.10 24.45 26.25
C TRP A 560 14.20 24.95 25.10
N TRP A 561 12.94 24.48 25.05
CA TRP A 561 12.02 24.87 23.99
C TRP A 561 11.51 26.30 24.22
N LYS A 562 11.28 26.68 25.48
CA LYS A 562 10.89 28.05 25.82
C LYS A 562 12.00 29.05 25.51
N GLU A 563 13.24 28.70 25.83
CA GLU A 563 14.40 29.52 25.49
C GLU A 563 14.47 29.70 23.96
N ALA A 564 14.42 28.60 23.21
CA ALA A 564 14.50 28.64 21.74
C ALA A 564 13.29 29.31 21.06
N ALA A 565 12.12 29.34 21.70
CA ALA A 565 10.93 30.01 21.16
C ALA A 565 10.87 31.52 21.47
N ASN A 566 11.71 31.99 22.41
CA ASN A 566 11.80 33.41 22.78
C ASN A 566 12.92 34.16 22.05
N ASP A 567 13.86 33.42 21.43
CA ASP A 567 14.88 33.92 20.52
C ASP A 567 14.34 34.04 19.08
#